data_AF-A0A2W4UQH1-F1
#
_entry.id   AF-A0A2W4UQH1-F1
#
_cell.length_a   1.000
_cell.length_b   1.000
_cell.length_c   1.000
_cell.angle_alpha   90.00
_cell.angle_beta   90.00
_cell.angle_gamma   90.00
#
_symmetry.space_group_name_H-M   'P 1'
#
loop_
_entity.id
_entity.type
_entity.pdbx_description
1 polymer ?
#
loop_
_entity_poly.entity_id
_entity_poly.type
_entity_poly.pdbx_seq_one_letter_code
_entity_poly.pdbx_strand_id
1 'polypeptide(L)'
;HGLTWLGPAFDDLELFGAEAEDIKAVALIRVAPHIGPDGAARSGLCAFGSPEDDGFTPQMGCELVAFIARVVERMAERWPILN
;
A
#
# COMPACT_ATOMS: atom_id res chain seq x y z
N HIS A 1 13.26 0.74 -3.34
CA HIS A 1 11.89 0.30 -3.03
C HIS A 1 11.21 -0.04 -4.36
N GLY A 2 10.69 -1.21 -4.65
CA GLY A 2 10.48 -2.42 -3.87
C GLY A 2 9.33 -3.20 -4.52
N LEU A 3 9.41 -3.48 -5.83
CA LEU A 3 8.36 -4.13 -6.64
C LEU A 3 6.96 -3.50 -6.44
N THR A 4 6.63 -2.55 -7.30
CA THR A 4 5.27 -2.01 -7.41
C THR A 4 4.45 -2.87 -8.36
N TRP A 5 3.22 -3.17 -7.99
CA TRP A 5 2.26 -3.83 -8.86
C TRP A 5 1.06 -2.91 -9.06
N LEU A 6 0.62 -2.75 -10.30
CA LEU A 6 -0.52 -1.92 -10.73
C LEU A 6 -1.34 -2.75 -11.71
N GLY A 7 -2.65 -2.86 -11.49
CA GLY A 7 -3.52 -3.62 -12.40
C GLY A 7 -4.84 -4.06 -11.77
N PRO A 8 -5.52 -5.06 -12.38
CA PRO A 8 -6.83 -5.55 -11.92
C PRO A 8 -6.84 -6.14 -10.51
N ALA A 9 -7.88 -5.87 -9.72
CA ALA A 9 -8.05 -6.50 -8.43
C ALA A 9 -8.06 -8.04 -8.51
N PHE A 10 -7.65 -8.69 -7.43
CA PHE A 10 -7.62 -10.14 -7.32
C PHE A 10 -8.04 -10.55 -5.89
N ASP A 11 -8.72 -11.68 -5.78
CA ASP A 11 -9.45 -12.05 -4.57
C ASP A 11 -8.58 -12.74 -3.50
N ASP A 12 -7.38 -13.20 -3.87
CA ASP A 12 -6.59 -14.15 -3.08
C ASP A 12 -5.94 -13.59 -1.79
N LEU A 13 -5.95 -12.26 -1.57
CA LEU A 13 -5.19 -11.63 -0.47
C LEU A 13 -6.04 -10.88 0.58
N GLU A 14 -7.38 -10.91 0.51
CA GLU A 14 -8.29 -10.25 1.49
C GLU A 14 -7.84 -8.81 1.91
N LEU A 15 -7.36 -8.01 0.95
CA LEU A 15 -6.67 -6.75 1.23
C LEU A 15 -7.60 -5.59 1.66
N PHE A 16 -8.87 -5.64 1.28
CA PHE A 16 -9.79 -4.49 1.34
C PHE A 16 -10.99 -4.68 2.28
N GLY A 17 -11.08 -5.84 2.96
CA GLY A 17 -12.16 -6.12 3.91
C GLY A 17 -13.55 -5.99 3.28
N ALA A 18 -14.47 -5.28 3.95
CA ALA A 18 -15.86 -5.12 3.52
C ALA A 18 -16.03 -4.42 2.15
N GLU A 19 -15.04 -3.62 1.74
CA GLU A 19 -15.09 -2.87 0.48
C GLU A 19 -14.53 -3.70 -0.70
N ALA A 20 -14.12 -4.95 -0.49
CA ALA A 20 -13.43 -5.75 -1.51
C ALA A 20 -14.25 -5.93 -2.81
N GLU A 21 -15.56 -6.07 -2.71
CA GLU A 21 -16.46 -6.23 -3.87
C GLU A 21 -16.49 -4.98 -4.78
N ASP A 22 -16.18 -3.81 -4.22
CA ASP A 22 -16.18 -2.55 -4.96
C ASP A 22 -14.81 -2.23 -5.59
N ILE A 23 -13.76 -3.01 -5.32
CA ILE A 23 -12.42 -2.75 -5.84
C ILE A 23 -12.18 -3.49 -7.15
N LYS A 24 -11.90 -2.74 -8.22
CA LYS A 24 -11.67 -3.27 -9.58
C LYS A 24 -10.22 -3.17 -10.05
N ALA A 25 -9.50 -2.16 -9.56
CA ALA A 25 -8.08 -1.99 -9.83
C ALA A 25 -7.32 -1.72 -8.54
N VAL A 26 -6.08 -2.19 -8.46
CA VAL A 26 -5.25 -2.05 -7.27
C VAL A 26 -3.83 -1.60 -7.59
N ALA A 27 -3.24 -0.87 -6.65
CA ALA A 27 -1.82 -0.56 -6.61
C ALA A 27 -1.22 -1.07 -5.31
N LEU A 28 -0.15 -1.84 -5.41
CA LEU A 28 0.49 -2.51 -4.28
C LEU A 28 1.94 -2.09 -4.18
N ILE A 29 2.34 -1.63 -2.99
CA ILE A 29 3.72 -1.21 -2.72
C ILE A 29 4.22 -1.84 -1.44
N ARG A 30 5.32 -2.59 -1.53
CA ARG A 30 6.01 -3.08 -0.34
C ARG A 30 6.65 -1.93 0.42
N VAL A 31 6.41 -1.93 1.72
CA VAL A 31 6.99 -0.99 2.68
C VAL A 31 7.72 -1.76 3.77
N ALA A 32 8.64 -1.10 4.45
CA ALA A 32 9.39 -1.69 5.55
C ALA A 32 9.68 -0.64 6.65
N PRO A 33 8.64 -0.09 7.31
CA PRO A 33 8.84 0.94 8.33
C PRO A 33 9.63 0.44 9.54
N HIS A 34 10.43 1.33 10.11
CA HIS A 34 11.07 1.15 11.42
C HIS A 34 10.15 1.63 12.54
N ILE A 35 9.46 0.72 13.22
CA ILE A 35 8.44 1.08 14.21
C ILE A 35 9.08 1.28 15.59
N GLY A 36 9.12 2.53 16.06
CA GLY A 36 9.71 2.93 17.35
C GLY A 36 11.19 3.32 17.24
N PRO A 37 11.78 3.94 18.29
CA PRO A 37 13.13 4.52 18.24
C PRO A 37 14.23 3.52 17.89
N ASP A 38 14.09 2.28 18.36
CA ASP A 38 15.05 1.17 18.16
C ASP A 38 14.41 0.00 17.41
N GLY A 39 13.30 0.25 16.70
CA GLY A 39 12.53 -0.77 16.00
C GLY A 39 13.26 -1.35 14.78
N ALA A 40 13.26 -2.68 14.65
CA ALA A 40 13.63 -3.33 13.40
C ALA A 40 12.65 -2.98 12.28
N ALA A 41 13.15 -2.94 11.04
CA ALA A 41 12.28 -2.77 9.87
C ALA A 41 11.27 -3.91 9.80
N ARG A 42 9.98 -3.59 9.75
CA ARG A 42 8.90 -4.58 9.66
C ARG A 42 8.34 -4.59 8.26
N SER A 43 8.41 -5.74 7.57
CA SER A 43 7.80 -5.90 6.25
C SER A 43 6.29 -5.63 6.30
N GLY A 44 5.82 -4.83 5.35
CA GLY A 44 4.42 -4.48 5.19
C GLY A 44 4.06 -4.23 3.73
N LEU A 45 2.77 -3.99 3.50
CA LEU A 45 2.20 -3.71 2.20
C LEU A 45 1.23 -2.54 2.31
N CYS A 46 1.40 -1.53 1.47
CA CYS A 46 0.34 -0.56 1.20
C CYS A 46 -0.46 -1.05 -0.01
N ALA A 47 -1.77 -1.26 0.19
CA ALA A 47 -2.71 -1.61 -0.85
C ALA A 47 -3.67 -0.44 -1.08
N PHE A 48 -3.73 0.04 -2.32
CA PHE A 48 -4.64 1.09 -2.76
C PHE A 48 -5.64 0.46 -3.72
N GLY A 49 -6.94 0.66 -3.47
CA GLY A 49 -8.01 0.15 -4.31
C GLY A 49 -8.73 1.28 -5.05
N SER A 50 -9.19 1.00 -6.26
CA SER A 50 -10.05 1.86 -7.05
C SER A 50 -11.30 1.11 -7.50
N PRO A 51 -12.49 1.75 -7.47
CA PRO A 51 -13.71 1.18 -8.05
C PRO A 51 -13.78 1.29 -9.58
N GLU A 52 -12.83 2.00 -10.18
CA GLU A 52 -12.69 2.15 -11.62
C GLU A 52 -11.72 1.08 -12.16
N ASP A 53 -12.12 0.41 -13.25
CA ASP A 53 -11.34 -0.66 -13.90
C ASP A 53 -9.97 -0.17 -14.40
N ASP A 54 -9.86 1.11 -14.74
CA ASP A 54 -8.64 1.78 -15.20
C ASP A 54 -8.02 2.72 -14.15
N GLY A 55 -8.47 2.65 -12.89
CA GLY A 55 -7.93 3.49 -11.82
C GLY A 55 -6.44 3.28 -11.53
N PHE A 56 -5.92 2.10 -11.86
CA PHE A 56 -4.49 1.79 -11.81
C PHE A 56 -4.06 0.97 -13.02
N THR A 57 -3.36 1.63 -13.95
CA THR A 57 -2.78 0.96 -15.12
C THR A 57 -1.25 1.03 -15.10
N PRO A 58 -0.56 0.05 -15.71
CA PRO A 58 0.90 0.10 -15.85
C PRO A 58 1.40 1.37 -16.55
N GLN A 59 0.62 1.95 -17.47
CA GLN A 59 0.98 3.14 -18.25
C GLN A 59 0.95 4.44 -17.45
N MET A 60 0.11 4.54 -16.40
CA MET A 60 0.05 5.73 -15.53
C MET A 60 1.33 5.94 -14.71
N GLY A 61 2.11 4.88 -14.51
CA GLY A 61 3.25 4.88 -13.61
C GLY A 61 2.85 4.82 -12.14
N CYS A 62 3.85 4.70 -11.26
CA CYS A 62 3.63 4.45 -9.83
C CYS A 62 3.91 5.63 -8.90
N GLU A 63 4.30 6.79 -9.44
CA GLU A 63 4.87 7.91 -8.66
C GLU A 63 3.95 8.39 -7.53
N LEU A 64 2.67 8.61 -7.81
CA LEU A 64 1.70 9.06 -6.79
C LEU A 64 1.55 8.04 -5.67
N VAL A 65 1.35 6.78 -6.03
CA VAL A 65 1.17 5.68 -5.08
C VAL A 65 2.43 5.48 -4.25
N ALA A 66 3.61 5.54 -4.87
CA ALA A 66 4.90 5.44 -4.22
C ALA A 66 5.14 6.60 -3.23
N PHE A 67 4.76 7.81 -3.62
CA PHE A 67 4.80 8.97 -2.74
C PHE A 67 3.89 8.78 -1.51
N ILE A 68 2.63 8.38 -1.71
CA ILE A 68 1.69 8.17 -0.60
C ILE A 68 2.17 7.03 0.31
N ALA A 69 2.64 5.91 -0.25
CA ALA A 69 3.20 4.81 0.53
C ALA A 69 4.38 5.27 1.40
N ARG A 70 5.22 6.18 0.88
CA ARG A 70 6.31 6.77 1.66
C ARG A 70 5.82 7.67 2.79
N VAL A 71 4.77 8.45 2.55
CA VAL A 71 4.13 9.24 3.62
C VAL A 71 3.59 8.31 4.71
N VAL A 72 2.85 7.26 4.34
CA VAL A 72 2.33 6.25 5.28
C VAL A 72 3.45 5.60 6.08
N GLU A 73 4.54 5.19 5.42
CA GLU A 73 5.71 4.60 6.07
C GLU A 73 6.33 5.57 7.10
N ARG A 74 6.52 6.83 6.73
CA ARG A 74 7.05 7.87 7.65
C ARG A 74 6.12 8.18 8.82
N MET A 75 4.80 8.14 8.59
CA MET A 75 3.82 8.32 9.65
C MET A 75 3.81 7.13 10.61
N ALA A 76 3.92 5.91 10.09
CA ALA A 76 4.01 4.70 10.91
C ALA A 76 5.27 4.67 11.79
N GLU A 77 6.42 5.09 11.26
CA GLU A 77 7.69 5.21 12.01
C GLU A 77 7.58 6.16 13.21
N ARG A 78 6.71 7.17 13.12
CA ARG A 78 6.50 8.20 14.15
C ARG A 78 5.32 7.90 15.06
N TRP A 79 4.61 6.80 14.85
CA TRP A 79 3.44 6.47 15.64
C TRP A 79 3.88 6.20 17.10
N PRO A 80 3.29 6.89 18.08
CA PRO A 80 3.64 6.67 19.48
C PRO A 80 3.25 5.24 19.86
N ILE A 81 4.25 4.42 20.22
CA ILE A 81 3.99 3.12 20.84
C ILE A 81 3.51 3.42 22.26
N LEU A 82 2.20 3.30 22.47
CA LEU A 82 1.62 3.30 23.81
C LEU A 82 2.02 1.97 24.45
N ASN A 83 2.98 2.03 25.38
CA ASN A 83 3.38 0.90 26.22
C ASN A 83 2.31 0.59 27.27
#